data_AF-A0A2S2PZA0-F1
#
_entry.id   AF-A0A2S2PZA0-F1
#
_cell.length_a   1.000
_cell.length_b   1.000
_cell.length_c   1.000
_cell.angle_alpha   90.00
_cell.angle_beta   90.00
_cell.angle_gamma   90.00
#
_symmetry.space_group_name_H-M   'P 1'
#
loop_
_entity.id
_entity.type
_entity.pdbx_description
1 polymer ?
#
loop_
_entity_poly.entity_id
_entity_poly.type
_entity_poly.pdbx_seq_one_letter_code
_entity_poly.pdbx_strand_id
1 'polypeptide(L)'
;SSFARRPAAPPLVRLLLLLLLLQVFCAVRAVKSPTKSYTGYKVNPSSLRMIYYHDQTIAVVEIGEGKSLLNCELIEIYNDEEGKVMLKNLTRINKPLPINLSQMMNLISQCDLLDPHQVNPEEIKLRSIGSSGGETDSNGIQTTTSNSLYSGILPGTKWCGSGDLATSYFDLGPEVKLDMCCRTHDLCPSKVRSYATRYNVTNNSMYTK
;
A
#
# COMPACT_ATOMS: atom_id res chain seq x y z
N SER A 1 34.48 -17.59 52.63
CA SER A 1 33.70 -18.19 51.52
C SER A 1 34.25 -17.66 50.21
N SER A 2 35.01 -18.47 49.48
CA SER A 2 35.82 -18.04 48.32
C SER A 2 34.95 -17.89 47.07
N PHE A 3 35.06 -16.74 46.40
CA PHE A 3 34.35 -16.43 45.17
C PHE A 3 35.08 -17.06 43.98
N ALA A 4 34.58 -18.20 43.48
CA ALA A 4 35.17 -18.91 42.36
C ALA A 4 35.01 -18.09 41.06
N ARG A 5 36.13 -17.55 40.54
CA ARG A 5 36.18 -16.96 39.20
C ARG A 5 35.98 -18.06 38.15
N ARG A 6 34.96 -17.94 37.33
CA ARG A 6 34.75 -18.79 36.15
C ARG A 6 35.90 -18.59 35.15
N PRO A 7 36.39 -19.66 34.48
CA PRO A 7 37.46 -19.54 33.51
C PRO A 7 37.01 -18.76 32.28
N ALA A 8 37.87 -17.86 31.80
CA ALA A 8 37.65 -17.12 30.56
C ALA A 8 37.74 -18.08 29.36
N ALA A 9 36.76 -18.01 28.46
CA ALA A 9 36.75 -18.80 27.24
C ALA A 9 37.99 -18.47 26.35
N PRO A 10 38.57 -19.46 25.66
CA PRO A 10 39.76 -19.28 24.84
C PRO A 10 39.54 -18.25 23.71
N PRO A 11 40.60 -17.53 23.29
CA PRO A 11 40.50 -16.38 22.39
C PRO A 11 39.83 -16.70 21.05
N LEU A 12 40.00 -17.93 20.54
CA LEU A 12 39.35 -18.40 19.32
C LEU A 12 37.81 -18.49 19.45
N VAL A 13 37.29 -18.89 20.62
CA VAL A 13 35.84 -18.99 20.86
C VAL A 13 35.21 -17.60 20.98
N ARG A 14 35.93 -16.64 21.57
CA ARG A 14 35.50 -15.23 21.60
C ARG A 14 35.48 -14.59 20.22
N LEU A 15 36.47 -14.88 19.37
CA LEU A 15 36.53 -14.40 17.99
C LEU A 15 35.43 -15.02 17.13
N LEU A 16 35.15 -16.32 17.29
CA LEU A 16 34.06 -17.00 16.60
C LEU A 16 32.69 -16.44 17.01
N LEU A 17 32.48 -16.17 18.30
CA LEU A 17 31.24 -15.53 18.79
C LEU A 17 31.08 -14.11 18.25
N LEU A 18 32.16 -13.32 18.19
CA LEU A 18 32.11 -11.97 17.63
C LEU A 18 31.83 -11.99 16.13
N LEU A 19 32.43 -12.92 15.38
CA LEU A 19 32.18 -13.11 13.95
C LEU A 19 30.75 -13.59 13.69
N LEU A 20 30.21 -14.50 14.51
CA LEU A 20 28.81 -14.94 14.46
C LEU A 20 27.86 -13.78 14.80
N LEU A 21 28.17 -12.96 15.80
CA LEU A 21 27.38 -11.77 16.14
C LEU A 21 27.44 -10.71 15.02
N LEU A 22 28.60 -10.49 14.40
CA LEU A 22 28.76 -9.62 13.23
C LEU A 22 27.97 -10.13 12.00
N GLN A 23 27.91 -11.44 11.78
CA GLN A 23 27.09 -12.05 10.73
C GLN A 23 25.58 -11.89 11.03
N VAL A 24 25.18 -11.95 12.31
CA VAL A 24 23.80 -11.70 12.74
C VAL A 24 23.43 -10.21 12.64
N PHE A 25 24.35 -9.28 12.91
CA PHE A 25 24.11 -7.84 12.78
C PHE A 25 24.11 -7.34 11.32
N CYS A 26 24.79 -8.02 10.40
CA CYS A 26 24.87 -7.59 9.00
C CYS A 26 23.72 -8.14 8.11
N ALA A 27 22.87 -9.02 8.65
CA ALA A 27 21.74 -9.60 7.92
C ALA A 27 20.41 -8.87 8.20
N VAL A 28 20.42 -7.55 8.37
CA VAL A 28 19.21 -6.77 8.08
C VAL A 28 19.10 -6.69 6.56
N ARG A 29 18.56 -7.75 5.95
CA ARG A 29 18.05 -7.66 4.58
C ARG A 29 17.09 -6.48 4.58
N ALA A 30 17.41 -5.43 3.81
CA ALA A 30 16.43 -4.43 3.44
C ALA A 30 15.27 -5.21 2.82
N VAL A 31 14.17 -5.34 3.58
CA VAL A 31 12.93 -5.90 3.06
C VAL A 31 12.55 -4.98 1.93
N LYS A 32 12.71 -5.46 0.70
CA LYS A 32 12.25 -4.77 -0.50
C LYS A 32 10.74 -4.74 -0.34
N SER A 33 10.20 -3.63 0.16
CA SER A 33 8.76 -3.41 0.14
C SER A 33 8.34 -3.62 -1.31
N PRO A 34 7.38 -4.51 -1.60
CA PRO A 34 6.89 -4.68 -2.96
C PRO A 34 6.17 -3.39 -3.32
N THR A 35 6.90 -2.41 -3.86
CA THR A 35 6.34 -1.24 -4.51
C THR A 35 5.41 -1.76 -5.59
N LYS A 36 4.11 -1.48 -5.46
CA LYS A 36 3.12 -1.86 -6.47
C LYS A 36 3.54 -1.21 -7.78
N SER A 37 3.89 -2.04 -8.75
CA SER A 37 4.25 -1.58 -10.08
C SER A 37 3.00 -1.14 -10.84
N TYR A 38 3.13 -0.08 -11.63
CA TYR A 38 2.11 0.30 -12.61
C TYR A 38 1.72 -0.88 -13.49
N THR A 39 0.43 -1.21 -13.53
CA THR A 39 -0.11 -2.38 -14.23
C THR A 39 -0.23 -2.16 -15.73
N GLY A 40 -0.41 -0.90 -16.16
CA GLY A 40 -0.64 -0.60 -17.56
C GLY A 40 -2.07 -0.88 -18.03
N TYR A 41 -3.00 -1.17 -17.12
CA TYR A 41 -4.39 -1.41 -17.46
C TYR A 41 -5.04 -0.13 -18.03
N LYS A 42 -5.94 -0.31 -19.00
CA LYS A 42 -6.70 0.78 -19.63
C LYS A 42 -8.15 0.35 -19.75
N VAL A 43 -9.07 1.17 -19.28
CA VAL A 43 -10.51 0.96 -19.43
C VAL A 43 -10.91 1.19 -20.89
N ASN A 44 -10.42 2.28 -21.49
CA ASN A 44 -10.74 2.65 -22.87
C ASN A 44 -9.46 2.87 -23.71
N PRO A 45 -9.26 2.18 -24.84
CA PRO A 45 -8.11 2.40 -25.71
C PRO A 45 -7.91 3.84 -26.20
N SER A 46 -8.96 4.64 -26.37
CA SER A 46 -8.88 6.04 -26.86
C SER A 46 -8.66 7.08 -25.76
N SER A 47 -8.77 6.72 -24.48
CA SER A 47 -8.60 7.65 -23.36
C SER A 47 -7.15 8.14 -23.23
N LEU A 48 -6.95 9.25 -22.53
CA LEU A 48 -5.63 9.78 -22.23
C LEU A 48 -5.15 9.28 -20.88
N ARG A 49 -3.83 9.11 -20.73
CA ARG A 49 -3.21 8.84 -19.42
C ARG A 49 -2.46 10.07 -18.96
N MET A 50 -2.78 10.56 -17.77
CA MET A 50 -2.06 11.64 -17.12
C MET A 50 -1.30 11.07 -15.93
N ILE A 51 -0.08 11.58 -15.72
CA ILE A 51 0.77 11.15 -14.62
C ILE A 51 0.99 12.36 -13.73
N TYR A 52 0.51 12.29 -12.50
CA TYR A 52 0.72 13.30 -11.48
C TYR A 52 1.60 12.74 -10.37
N TYR A 53 2.37 13.59 -9.71
CA TYR A 53 3.12 13.16 -8.53
C TYR A 53 3.19 14.26 -7.48
N HIS A 54 3.23 13.84 -6.24
CA HIS A 54 3.45 14.68 -5.08
C HIS A 54 4.13 13.84 -4.00
N ASP A 55 5.32 14.29 -3.56
CA ASP A 55 6.05 13.70 -2.45
C ASP A 55 6.21 12.18 -2.55
N GLN A 56 5.45 11.39 -1.78
CA GLN A 56 5.55 9.92 -1.77
C GLN A 56 4.49 9.21 -2.63
N THR A 57 3.77 9.92 -3.49
CA THR A 57 2.71 9.34 -4.33
C THR A 57 2.84 9.73 -5.80
N ILE A 58 2.69 8.74 -6.67
CA ILE A 58 2.48 8.89 -8.11
C ILE A 58 1.06 8.44 -8.42
N ALA A 59 0.30 9.28 -9.11
CA ALA A 59 -1.03 8.95 -9.60
C ALA A 59 -0.99 8.84 -11.13
N VAL A 60 -1.24 7.65 -11.66
CA VAL A 60 -1.48 7.44 -13.09
C VAL A 60 -2.99 7.37 -13.27
N VAL A 61 -3.56 8.39 -13.92
CA VAL A 61 -5.01 8.50 -14.10
C VAL A 61 -5.39 8.39 -15.56
N GLU A 62 -6.51 7.73 -15.81
CA GLU A 62 -7.09 7.59 -17.14
C GLU A 62 -8.23 8.58 -17.32
N ILE A 63 -8.15 9.40 -18.36
CA ILE A 63 -9.09 10.49 -18.65
C ILE A 63 -9.78 10.21 -19.98
N GLY A 64 -11.09 10.05 -19.95
CA GLY A 64 -11.96 9.83 -21.10
C GLY A 64 -12.41 11.12 -21.78
N GLU A 65 -13.41 10.97 -22.63
CA GLU A 65 -14.10 12.09 -23.27
C GLU A 65 -14.72 13.02 -22.22
N GLY A 66 -14.78 14.32 -22.53
CA GLY A 66 -15.31 15.33 -21.61
C GLY A 66 -14.48 15.54 -20.35
N LYS A 67 -13.21 15.07 -20.31
CA LYS A 67 -12.33 15.10 -19.12
C LYS A 67 -12.87 14.26 -17.95
N SER A 68 -13.66 13.23 -18.24
CA SER A 68 -14.12 12.27 -17.24
C SER A 68 -12.97 11.41 -16.73
N LEU A 69 -12.87 11.24 -15.42
CA LEU A 69 -11.93 10.32 -14.80
C LEU A 69 -12.48 8.90 -14.94
N LEU A 70 -11.72 7.99 -15.53
CA LEU A 70 -12.16 6.61 -15.84
C LEU A 70 -11.47 5.56 -14.96
N ASN A 71 -10.22 5.80 -14.57
CA ASN A 71 -9.42 4.86 -13.79
C ASN A 71 -8.31 5.59 -13.04
N CYS A 72 -7.87 5.01 -11.92
CA CYS A 72 -6.74 5.48 -11.14
C CYS A 72 -5.82 4.33 -10.73
N GLU A 73 -4.52 4.50 -10.93
CA GLU A 73 -3.47 3.70 -10.32
C GLU A 73 -2.61 4.59 -9.44
N LEU A 74 -2.72 4.42 -8.12
CA LEU A 74 -1.91 5.13 -7.14
C LEU A 74 -0.73 4.26 -6.72
N ILE A 75 0.46 4.82 -6.82
CA ILE A 75 1.72 4.14 -6.54
C ILE A 75 2.45 4.88 -5.44
N GLU A 76 2.80 4.15 -4.40
CA GLU A 76 3.56 4.65 -3.26
C GLU A 76 5.08 4.61 -3.54
N ILE A 77 5.75 5.72 -3.27
CA ILE A 77 7.21 5.83 -3.33
C ILE A 77 7.79 5.54 -1.94
N TYR A 78 8.64 4.52 -1.88
CA TYR A 78 9.31 4.15 -0.63
C TYR A 78 10.64 4.86 -0.43
N ASN A 79 11.37 4.99 -1.53
CA ASN A 79 12.69 5.61 -1.60
C ASN A 79 12.69 6.62 -2.75
N ASP A 80 13.25 7.82 -2.53
CA ASP A 80 13.27 8.88 -3.54
C ASP A 80 14.01 8.46 -4.81
N GLU A 81 15.06 7.65 -4.69
CA GLU A 81 15.80 7.16 -5.85
C GLU A 81 14.98 6.17 -6.69
N GLU A 82 14.21 5.29 -6.03
CA GLU A 82 13.29 4.39 -6.71
C GLU A 82 12.14 5.17 -7.37
N GLY A 83 11.61 6.18 -6.68
CA GLY A 83 10.60 7.10 -7.21
C GLY A 83 11.07 7.82 -8.47
N LYS A 84 12.32 8.33 -8.48
CA LYS A 84 12.92 8.96 -9.67
C LYS A 84 13.04 7.99 -10.84
N VAL A 85 13.48 6.75 -10.59
CA VAL A 85 13.57 5.71 -11.62
C VAL A 85 12.18 5.38 -12.17
N MET A 86 11.17 5.27 -11.31
CA MET A 86 9.79 5.01 -11.70
C MET A 86 9.22 6.15 -12.55
N LEU A 87 9.37 7.40 -12.12
CA LEU A 87 8.96 8.58 -12.90
C LEU A 87 9.62 8.61 -14.27
N LYS A 88 10.91 8.29 -14.37
CA LYS A 88 11.63 8.19 -15.65
C LYS A 88 11.04 7.13 -16.58
N ASN A 89 10.65 5.98 -16.04
CA ASN A 89 10.01 4.92 -16.82
C ASN A 89 8.60 5.34 -17.29
N LEU A 90 7.84 6.03 -16.45
CA LEU A 90 6.51 6.53 -16.76
C LEU A 90 6.50 7.63 -17.84
N THR A 91 7.60 8.36 -18.03
CA THR A 91 7.78 9.33 -19.14
C THR A 91 7.54 8.73 -20.53
N ARG A 92 7.66 7.40 -20.68
CA ARG A 92 7.35 6.70 -21.94
C ARG A 92 5.85 6.72 -22.28
N ILE A 93 4.99 6.94 -21.29
CA ILE A 93 3.53 6.97 -21.42
C ILE A 93 3.06 8.41 -21.58
N ASN A 94 3.43 9.28 -20.63
CA ASN A 94 3.17 10.72 -20.68
C ASN A 94 4.13 11.44 -19.72
N LYS A 95 4.27 12.75 -19.86
CA LYS A 95 5.12 13.58 -18.98
C LYS A 95 4.54 13.61 -17.56
N PRO A 96 5.30 13.20 -16.52
CA PRO A 96 4.88 13.39 -15.13
C PRO A 96 4.79 14.86 -14.75
N LEU A 97 3.70 15.25 -14.09
CA LEU A 97 3.42 16.63 -13.68
C LEU A 97 3.41 16.73 -12.14
N PRO A 98 4.25 17.59 -11.53
CA PRO A 98 4.16 17.84 -10.10
C PRO A 98 2.88 18.60 -9.78
N ILE A 99 2.20 18.19 -8.72
CA ILE A 99 1.06 18.90 -8.14
C ILE A 99 1.31 19.15 -6.64
N ASN A 100 0.54 20.03 -6.01
CA ASN A 100 0.63 20.27 -4.57
C ASN A 100 -0.18 19.23 -3.77
N LEU A 101 0.00 19.24 -2.44
CA LEU A 101 -0.65 18.28 -1.54
C LEU A 101 -2.18 18.33 -1.67
N SER A 102 -2.78 19.53 -1.67
CA SER A 102 -4.23 19.69 -1.77
C SER A 102 -4.79 19.15 -3.09
N GLN A 103 -4.06 19.34 -4.19
CA GLN A 103 -4.43 18.81 -5.50
C GLN A 103 -4.33 17.28 -5.51
N MET A 104 -3.28 16.70 -4.93
CA MET A 104 -3.14 15.26 -4.85
C MET A 104 -4.23 14.64 -3.98
N MET A 105 -4.51 15.21 -2.81
CA MET A 105 -5.61 14.74 -1.95
C MET A 105 -6.97 14.83 -2.64
N ASN A 106 -7.22 15.91 -3.39
CA ASN A 106 -8.45 16.04 -4.17
C ASN A 106 -8.53 15.00 -5.29
N LEU A 107 -7.42 14.72 -5.98
CA LEU A 107 -7.35 13.69 -7.01
C LEU A 107 -7.62 12.30 -6.42
N ILE A 108 -7.00 11.96 -5.30
CA ILE A 108 -7.24 10.68 -4.59
C ILE A 108 -8.72 10.56 -4.21
N SER A 109 -9.31 11.63 -3.67
CA SER A 109 -10.74 11.66 -3.36
C SER A 109 -11.64 11.47 -4.59
N GLN A 110 -11.25 11.97 -5.77
CA GLN A 110 -11.98 11.70 -7.01
C GLN A 110 -11.82 10.24 -7.45
N CYS A 111 -10.65 9.64 -7.24
CA CYS A 111 -10.41 8.23 -7.52
C CYS A 111 -11.28 7.31 -6.64
N ASP A 112 -11.53 7.69 -5.39
CA ASP A 112 -12.45 6.95 -4.50
C ASP A 112 -13.88 6.89 -5.06
N LEU A 113 -14.33 7.90 -5.81
CA LEU A 113 -15.66 7.92 -6.43
C LEU A 113 -15.81 6.95 -7.60
N LEU A 114 -14.70 6.41 -8.12
CA LEU A 114 -14.74 5.37 -9.15
C LEU A 114 -14.99 3.97 -8.56
N ASP A 115 -14.98 3.84 -7.23
CA ASP A 115 -15.14 2.55 -6.59
C ASP A 115 -16.58 2.03 -6.80
N PRO A 116 -16.76 0.88 -7.49
CA PRO A 116 -18.09 0.35 -7.78
C PRO A 116 -18.88 -0.01 -6.52
N HIS A 117 -18.22 -0.16 -5.37
CA HIS A 117 -18.85 -0.44 -4.08
C HIS A 117 -19.38 0.81 -3.35
N GLN A 118 -19.10 2.02 -3.85
CA GLN A 118 -19.68 3.27 -3.33
C GLN A 118 -21.13 3.48 -3.77
N VAL A 119 -21.68 2.62 -4.63
CA VAL A 119 -23.09 2.72 -5.01
C VAL A 119 -23.97 2.15 -3.91
N ASN A 120 -24.64 3.05 -3.18
CA ASN A 120 -25.71 2.69 -2.26
C ASN A 120 -26.78 1.86 -3.00
N PRO A 121 -27.12 0.64 -2.53
CA PRO A 121 -28.21 -0.16 -3.10
C PRO A 121 -29.56 0.58 -3.14
N GLU A 122 -29.79 1.57 -2.27
CA GLU A 122 -31.04 2.36 -2.27
C GLU A 122 -31.13 3.39 -3.40
N GLU A 123 -30.02 3.86 -3.98
CA GLU A 123 -30.05 4.83 -5.09
C GLU A 123 -30.29 4.15 -6.45
N ILE A 124 -30.10 2.82 -6.53
CA ILE A 124 -30.42 2.00 -7.71
C ILE A 124 -31.91 1.57 -7.73
N LYS A 125 -32.63 1.66 -6.60
CA LYS A 125 -34.04 1.20 -6.50
C LYS A 125 -35.03 2.01 -7.35
N LEU A 126 -34.63 3.16 -7.87
CA LEU A 126 -35.45 3.96 -8.80
C LEU A 126 -35.16 3.68 -10.29
N ARG A 127 -34.23 2.78 -10.63
CA ARG A 127 -33.83 2.56 -12.04
C ARG A 127 -33.78 1.11 -12.53
N SER A 128 -34.04 0.10 -11.70
CA SER A 128 -34.09 -1.27 -12.19
C SER A 128 -35.07 -2.13 -11.40
N ILE A 129 -36.34 -2.04 -11.80
CA ILE A 129 -37.29 -3.14 -11.65
C ILE A 129 -36.66 -4.38 -12.34
N GLY A 130 -36.33 -5.39 -11.55
CA GLY A 130 -36.07 -6.76 -12.00
C GLY A 130 -34.60 -7.14 -12.18
N SER A 131 -34.00 -7.74 -11.15
CA SER A 131 -33.62 -9.15 -11.21
C SER A 131 -33.04 -9.63 -9.87
N SER A 132 -33.61 -10.72 -9.40
CA SER A 132 -33.24 -11.48 -8.21
C SER A 132 -31.96 -12.30 -8.43
N GLY A 133 -31.20 -12.57 -7.37
CA GLY A 133 -30.13 -13.57 -7.39
C GLY A 133 -29.09 -13.40 -6.28
N GLY A 134 -29.49 -13.54 -5.01
CA GLY A 134 -28.54 -13.75 -3.91
C GLY A 134 -28.31 -15.25 -3.71
N GLU A 135 -27.09 -15.72 -3.92
CA GLU A 135 -26.68 -17.05 -3.48
C GLU A 135 -26.19 -16.96 -2.03
N THR A 136 -26.95 -17.60 -1.15
CA THR A 136 -26.61 -17.83 0.25
C THR A 136 -26.23 -19.29 0.35
N ASP A 137 -24.97 -19.61 0.59
CA ASP A 137 -24.58 -20.99 0.83
C ASP A 137 -24.65 -21.31 2.33
N SER A 138 -25.44 -22.34 2.62
CA SER A 138 -25.76 -22.81 3.95
C SER A 138 -24.65 -23.72 4.44
N ASN A 139 -23.61 -23.16 5.08
CA ASN A 139 -22.71 -23.95 5.93
C ASN A 139 -21.85 -23.16 6.92
N GLY A 140 -22.21 -21.92 7.29
CA GLY A 140 -21.79 -21.28 8.56
C GLY A 140 -20.30 -21.31 8.93
N ILE A 141 -19.41 -21.53 7.97
CA ILE A 141 -17.97 -21.57 8.17
C ILE A 141 -17.42 -20.42 7.35
N GLN A 142 -17.23 -19.29 8.03
CA GLN A 142 -16.37 -18.25 7.52
C GLN A 142 -15.01 -18.91 7.34
N THR A 143 -14.62 -19.21 6.11
CA THR A 143 -13.22 -19.43 5.76
C THR A 143 -12.51 -18.08 5.82
N THR A 144 -12.52 -17.42 6.98
CA THR A 144 -11.51 -16.45 7.35
C THR A 144 -10.25 -17.26 7.50
N THR A 145 -9.48 -17.32 6.41
CA THR A 145 -8.19 -17.96 6.37
C THR A 145 -7.39 -17.49 7.58
N SER A 146 -7.03 -18.45 8.42
CA SER A 146 -6.11 -18.32 9.56
C SER A 146 -4.75 -17.68 9.20
N ASN A 147 -4.52 -17.39 7.93
CA ASN A 147 -3.35 -16.72 7.38
C ASN A 147 -3.38 -15.18 7.55
N SER A 148 -4.57 -14.55 7.67
CA SER A 148 -4.69 -13.08 7.82
C SER A 148 -4.10 -12.57 9.15
N LEU A 149 -4.30 -13.35 10.22
CA LEU A 149 -3.75 -13.02 11.55
C LEU A 149 -2.22 -13.15 11.59
N TYR A 150 -1.64 -14.08 10.82
CA TYR A 150 -0.17 -14.24 10.73
C TYR A 150 0.47 -13.19 9.82
N SER A 151 -0.25 -12.66 8.83
CA SER A 151 0.23 -11.58 7.95
C SER A 151 0.09 -10.17 8.55
N GLY A 152 -0.52 -10.03 9.74
CA GLY A 152 -0.76 -8.73 10.36
C GLY A 152 -1.77 -7.85 9.62
N ILE A 153 -2.69 -8.47 8.87
CA ILE A 153 -3.79 -7.82 8.13
C ILE A 153 -5.10 -8.20 8.80
N LEU A 154 -5.99 -7.23 9.01
CA LEU A 154 -7.28 -7.46 9.64
C LEU A 154 -8.15 -8.37 8.76
N PRO A 155 -8.74 -9.46 9.30
CA PRO A 155 -9.60 -10.35 8.52
C PRO A 155 -10.74 -9.60 7.84
N GLY A 156 -11.01 -9.92 6.59
CA GLY A 156 -12.04 -9.25 5.79
C GLY A 156 -11.58 -7.94 5.14
N THR A 157 -10.32 -7.55 5.30
CA THR A 157 -9.71 -6.36 4.68
C THR A 157 -8.47 -6.77 3.88
N LYS A 158 -8.02 -5.90 2.98
CA LYS A 158 -6.75 -6.05 2.26
C LYS A 158 -5.74 -4.96 2.58
N TRP A 159 -6.18 -3.81 3.09
CA TRP A 159 -5.37 -2.63 3.35
C TRP A 159 -5.14 -2.37 4.84
N CYS A 160 -5.89 -3.01 5.75
CA CYS A 160 -5.77 -2.73 7.18
C CYS A 160 -4.68 -3.59 7.83
N GLY A 161 -3.44 -3.12 7.84
CA GLY A 161 -2.37 -3.79 8.58
C GLY A 161 -0.97 -3.22 8.38
N SER A 162 0.04 -4.06 8.62
CA SER A 162 1.44 -3.70 8.35
C SER A 162 1.75 -3.87 6.86
N GLY A 163 1.31 -2.89 6.06
CA GLY A 163 1.24 -2.99 4.60
C GLY A 163 -0.12 -3.50 4.15
N ASP A 164 -0.19 -3.99 2.91
CA ASP A 164 -1.44 -4.42 2.29
C ASP A 164 -1.28 -5.69 1.43
N LEU A 165 -2.38 -6.39 1.18
CA LEU A 165 -2.51 -7.56 0.29
C LEU A 165 -3.17 -7.20 -1.06
N ALA A 166 -3.50 -5.94 -1.27
CA ALA A 166 -4.28 -5.48 -2.40
C ALA A 166 -3.42 -5.43 -3.67
N THR A 167 -3.92 -6.02 -4.74
CA THR A 167 -3.21 -6.08 -6.04
C THR A 167 -3.41 -4.83 -6.89
N SER A 168 -4.47 -4.05 -6.61
CA SER A 168 -4.80 -2.79 -7.28
C SER A 168 -5.48 -1.82 -6.32
N TYR A 169 -5.66 -0.56 -6.73
CA TYR A 169 -6.35 0.45 -5.91
C TYR A 169 -7.77 0.04 -5.52
N PHE A 170 -8.50 -0.58 -6.44
CA PHE A 170 -9.90 -1.02 -6.25
C PHE A 170 -10.01 -2.42 -5.66
N ASP A 171 -8.88 -3.06 -5.31
CA ASP A 171 -8.87 -4.40 -4.72
C ASP A 171 -9.15 -4.31 -3.22
N LEU A 172 -10.43 -4.40 -2.85
CA LEU A 172 -10.90 -4.36 -1.47
C LEU A 172 -11.34 -5.75 -0.97
N GLY A 173 -11.28 -5.93 0.33
CA GLY A 173 -11.88 -7.04 1.06
C GLY A 173 -13.39 -6.87 1.26
N PRO A 174 -14.06 -7.89 1.82
CA PRO A 174 -15.51 -7.86 2.08
C PRO A 174 -15.95 -6.74 3.04
N GLU A 175 -15.09 -6.30 3.96
CA GLU A 175 -15.38 -5.15 4.83
C GLU A 175 -14.98 -3.84 4.12
N VAL A 176 -15.70 -3.54 3.04
CA VAL A 176 -15.39 -2.45 2.09
C VAL A 176 -15.15 -1.12 2.80
N LYS A 177 -16.05 -0.70 3.71
CA LYS A 177 -15.97 0.63 4.34
C LYS A 177 -14.71 0.78 5.20
N LEU A 178 -14.39 -0.24 6.00
CA LEU A 178 -13.18 -0.23 6.82
C LEU A 178 -11.93 -0.28 5.95
N ASP A 179 -11.95 -1.13 4.94
CA ASP A 179 -10.82 -1.36 4.06
C ASP A 179 -10.47 -0.11 3.23
N MET A 180 -11.50 0.64 2.81
CA MET A 180 -11.32 1.95 2.20
C MET A 180 -10.63 2.94 3.13
N CYS A 181 -11.02 3.01 4.42
CA CYS A 181 -10.34 3.90 5.37
C CYS A 181 -8.85 3.57 5.50
N CYS A 182 -8.52 2.27 5.53
CA CYS A 182 -7.13 1.82 5.58
C CYS A 182 -6.37 2.11 4.29
N ARG A 183 -7.01 1.93 3.12
CA ARG A 183 -6.45 2.33 1.82
C ARG A 183 -6.12 3.82 1.79
N THR A 184 -7.03 4.68 2.25
CA THR A 184 -6.80 6.13 2.31
C THR A 184 -5.63 6.47 3.24
N HIS A 185 -5.52 5.79 4.38
CA HIS A 185 -4.38 5.96 5.30
C HIS A 185 -3.05 5.57 4.64
N ASP A 186 -3.03 4.42 3.97
CA ASP A 186 -1.82 3.88 3.35
C ASP A 186 -1.38 4.69 2.13
N LEU A 187 -2.31 5.31 1.41
CA LEU A 187 -2.00 6.13 0.22
C LEU A 187 -1.86 7.62 0.54
N CYS A 188 -1.65 7.99 1.81
CA CYS A 188 -1.32 9.36 2.19
C CYS A 188 -0.06 9.84 1.44
N PRO A 189 -0.11 10.99 0.71
CA PRO A 189 1.02 11.47 -0.06
C PRO A 189 2.26 11.86 0.73
N SER A 190 2.10 12.08 2.04
CA SER A 190 3.18 12.54 2.92
C SER A 190 3.03 11.83 4.27
N LYS A 191 3.98 10.93 4.58
CA LYS A 191 4.00 10.13 5.80
C LYS A 191 5.42 9.73 6.20
N VAL A 192 5.65 9.60 7.50
CA VAL A 192 6.91 9.14 8.08
C VAL A 192 6.75 7.71 8.59
N ARG A 193 7.27 6.75 7.83
CA ARG A 193 7.22 5.32 8.19
C ARG A 193 7.92 5.04 9.52
N SER A 194 7.58 3.90 10.13
CA SER A 194 8.24 3.41 11.34
C SER A 194 9.76 3.38 11.16
N TYR A 195 10.48 3.92 12.13
CA TYR A 195 11.95 4.00 12.17
C TYR A 195 12.59 4.73 10.97
N ALA A 196 11.81 5.51 10.22
CA ALA A 196 12.31 6.34 9.13
C ALA A 196 12.45 7.81 9.56
N THR A 197 13.33 8.53 8.87
CA THR A 197 13.46 9.99 9.00
C THR A 197 13.02 10.65 7.71
N ARG A 198 12.05 11.56 7.80
CA ARG A 198 11.57 12.42 6.70
C ARG A 198 11.20 13.79 7.23
N TYR A 199 11.34 14.82 6.40
CA TYR A 199 11.05 16.22 6.79
C TYR A 199 11.77 16.66 8.07
N ASN A 200 12.99 16.16 8.29
CA ASN A 200 13.78 16.34 9.52
C ASN A 200 13.10 15.81 10.81
N VAL A 201 12.11 14.91 10.67
CA VAL A 201 11.43 14.23 11.77
C VAL A 201 11.74 12.73 11.69
N THR A 202 12.24 12.17 12.80
CA THR A 202 12.46 10.73 12.93
C THR A 202 11.29 10.10 13.65
N ASN A 203 10.66 9.12 13.03
CA ASN A 203 9.60 8.34 13.65
C ASN A 203 10.19 7.14 14.41
N ASN A 204 10.38 7.27 15.72
CA ASN A 204 10.93 6.19 16.57
C ASN A 204 9.90 5.12 16.97
N SER A 205 8.68 5.16 16.43
CA SER A 205 7.62 4.20 16.75
C SER A 205 7.54 3.08 15.72
N MET A 206 6.86 1.99 16.11
CA MET A 206 6.65 0.80 15.26
C MET A 206 5.52 0.96 14.22
N TYR A 207 4.92 2.14 14.12
CA TYR A 207 3.83 2.44 13.19
C TYR A 207 4.12 3.73 12.40
N THR A 208 3.50 3.90 11.25
CA THR A 208 3.63 5.09 10.39
C THR A 208 2.93 6.30 11.00
N LYS A 209 3.47 7.50 10.78
CA LYS A 209 2.92 8.80 11.22
C LYS A 209 2.68 9.72 10.03
#